data_AF-A0A7C2HNR7-F1
#
_entry.id   AF-A0A7C2HNR7-F1
#
_cell.length_a   1.000
_cell.length_b   1.000
_cell.length_c   1.000
_cell.angle_alpha   90.00
_cell.angle_beta   90.00
_cell.angle_gamma   90.00
#
_symmetry.space_group_name_H-M   'P 1'
#
loop_
_entity.id
_entity.type
_entity.pdbx_description
1 polymer ?
#
loop_
_entity_poly.entity_id
_entity_poly.type
_entity_poly.pdbx_seq_one_letter_code
_entity_poly.pdbx_strand_id
1 'polypeptide(L)' 'MRVHTRVAGLILMIVLVMAAGAVGQGSYPTKPITLVTHSSPGAGGDIFLRNLAKHLEGIVPVPIVVENRSGGASVRAV' A
#
# COMPACT_ATOMS: atom_id res chain seq x y z
N MET A 1 -21.61 46.79 -2.75
CA MET A 1 -20.51 46.26 -1.92
C MET A 1 -20.83 44.95 -1.17
N ARG A 2 -22.05 44.75 -0.65
CA ARG A 2 -22.43 43.54 0.15
C ARG A 2 -22.49 42.22 -0.64
N VAL A 3 -22.76 42.25 -1.95
CA VAL A 3 -22.83 41.04 -2.80
C VAL A 3 -21.45 40.43 -3.04
N HIS A 4 -20.43 41.25 -3.29
CA HIS A 4 -19.05 40.78 -3.44
C HIS A 4 -18.51 40.13 -2.16
N THR A 5 -18.88 40.65 -0.98
CA THR A 5 -18.51 40.06 0.32
C THR A 5 -19.15 38.68 0.52
N ARG A 6 -20.39 38.47 0.05
CA ARG A 6 -21.06 37.16 0.12
C ARG A 6 -20.50 36.15 -0.88
N VAL A 7 -20.17 36.59 -2.09
CA VAL A 7 -19.52 35.75 -3.10
C VAL A 7 -18.12 35.33 -2.66
N ALA A 8 -17.35 36.25 -2.07
CA ALA A 8 -16.03 35.94 -1.50
C ALA A 8 -16.12 34.92 -0.34
N GLY A 9 -17.14 35.02 0.51
CA GLY A 9 -17.39 34.07 1.59
C GLY A 9 -17.71 32.65 1.07
N LEU A 10 -18.51 32.54 0.01
CA LEU A 10 -18.82 31.25 -0.62
C LEU A 10 -17.58 30.60 -1.26
N ILE A 11 -16.75 31.40 -1.94
CA ILE A 11 -15.50 30.90 -2.55
C ILE A 11 -14.54 30.40 -1.47
N LEU A 12 -14.38 31.12 -0.37
CA LEU A 12 -13.53 30.69 0.75
C LEU A 12 -14.02 29.39 1.38
N MET A 13 -15.33 29.19 1.49
CA MET A 13 -15.93 27.99 2.06
C MET A 13 -15.71 26.76 1.16
N ILE A 14 -15.80 26.93 -0.16
CA ILE A 14 -15.49 25.89 -1.15
C ILE A 14 -14.01 25.48 -1.07
N VAL A 15 -13.10 26.44 -0.96
CA VAL A 15 -11.66 26.18 -0.82
C VAL A 15 -11.35 25.38 0.46
N LEU A 16 -12.00 25.72 1.58
CA LEU A 16 -11.83 24.97 2.84
C LEU A 16 -12.30 23.52 2.75
N VAL A 17 -13.41 23.26 2.06
CA VAL A 17 -13.93 21.89 1.86
C VAL A 17 -13.00 21.06 0.98
N MET A 18 -12.40 21.66 -0.05
CA MET A 18 -11.44 20.95 -0.90
C MET A 18 -10.13 20.61 -0.18
N ALA A 19 -9.71 21.43 0.79
CA ALA A 19 -8.52 21.16 1.61
C ALA A 19 -8.70 19.97 2.58
N ALA A 20 -9.94 19.61 2.93
CA ALA A 20 -10.23 18.48 3.83
C ALA A 20 -10.05 17.11 3.15
N GLY A 21 -9.92 17.04 1.83
CA GLY A 21 -9.69 15.80 1.08
C GLY A 21 -8.28 15.22 1.20
N ALA A 22 -7.34 15.96 1.82
CA ALA A 22 -5.96 15.50 2.04
C ALA A 22 -5.83 14.59 3.27
N VAL A 23 -6.74 13.63 3.43
CA VAL A 23 -6.51 12.48 4.33
C VAL A 23 -5.37 11.66 3.72
N GLY A 24 -4.16 11.91 4.22
CA GLY A 24 -2.95 11.23 3.82
C GLY A 24 -3.18 9.72 3.80
N GLN A 25 -2.64 9.08 2.77
CA GLN A 25 -2.65 7.63 2.54
C GLN A 25 -2.77 6.88 3.87
N GLY A 26 -3.90 6.20 4.09
CA GLY A 26 -4.17 5.52 5.36
C GLY A 26 -3.00 4.66 5.82
N SER A 27 -2.87 4.44 7.13
CA SER A 27 -1.73 3.73 7.72
C SER A 27 -1.35 2.49 6.91
N TYR A 28 -0.12 2.47 6.39
CA TYR A 28 0.39 1.32 5.66
C TYR A 28 0.35 0.09 6.57
N PRO A 29 -0.02 -1.10 6.07
CA PRO A 29 -0.41 -1.41 4.68
C PRO A 29 -1.93 -1.38 4.41
N THR A 30 -2.30 -0.91 3.21
CA THR A 30 -3.70 -0.85 2.74
C THR A 30 -4.04 -1.88 1.65
N LYS A 31 -3.03 -2.61 1.16
CA LYS A 31 -3.14 -3.62 0.09
C LYS A 31 -2.38 -4.88 0.50
N PRO A 32 -2.74 -6.05 -0.05
CA PRO A 32 -1.98 -7.28 0.16
C PRO A 32 -0.48 -7.08 -0.11
N ILE A 33 0.36 -7.64 0.75
CA ILE A 33 1.82 -7.59 0.60
C ILE A 33 2.27 -8.84 -0.16
N THR A 34 3.04 -8.66 -1.23
CA THR A 34 3.63 -9.78 -1.99
C THR A 34 5.11 -9.93 -1.65
N LEU A 35 5.46 -11.08 -1.08
CA LEU A 35 6.84 -11.50 -0.87
C LEU A 35 7.33 -12.24 -2.11
N VAL A 36 8.27 -11.62 -2.83
CA VAL A 36 8.82 -12.21 -4.05
C VAL A 36 10.08 -12.98 -3.72
N THR A 37 10.19 -14.20 -4.23
CA THR A 37 11.40 -15.02 -4.09
C THR A 37 11.86 -15.58 -5.42
N HIS A 38 13.18 -15.72 -5.56
CA HIS A 38 13.84 -16.40 -6.68
C HIS A 38 14.06 -17.89 -6.41
N SER A 39 13.65 -18.37 -5.23
CA SER A 39 13.70 -19.80 -4.90
C SER A 39 12.64 -20.57 -5.68
N SER A 40 12.98 -21.79 -6.11
CA SER A 40 11.97 -22.73 -6.62
C SER A 40 10.88 -22.97 -5.57
N PRO A 41 9.61 -23.19 -5.98
CA PRO A 41 8.55 -23.58 -5.07
C PRO A 41 8.97 -24.80 -4.23
N GLY A 42 8.79 -24.74 -2.91
CA GLY A 42 9.19 -25.80 -1.99
C GLY A 42 10.69 -25.87 -1.65
N ALA A 43 11.55 -25.00 -2.20
CA ALA A 43 12.93 -24.87 -1.73
C ALA A 43 12.98 -24.16 -0.37
N GLY A 44 14.10 -24.29 0.36
CA GLY A 44 14.22 -23.75 1.72
C GLY A 44 13.83 -22.27 1.87
N GLY A 45 14.16 -21.43 0.87
CA GLY A 45 13.78 -20.01 0.86
C GLY A 45 12.27 -19.77 0.67
N ASP A 46 11.60 -20.58 -0.14
CA ASP A 46 10.14 -20.53 -0.32
C ASP A 46 9.42 -20.99 0.96
N ILE A 47 9.87 -22.10 1.55
CA ILE A 47 9.32 -22.63 2.80
C ILE A 47 9.49 -21.61 3.94
N PHE A 48 10.67 -20.99 4.04
CA PHE A 48 10.94 -19.95 5.03
C PHE A 48 9.96 -18.78 4.89
N LEU A 49 9.77 -18.25 3.68
CA LEU A 49 8.86 -17.13 3.44
C LEU A 49 7.39 -17.48 3.73
N ARG A 50 6.96 -18.70 3.43
CA ARG A 50 5.60 -19.16 3.76
C ARG A 50 5.39 -19.29 5.26
N ASN A 51 6.40 -19.75 6.00
CA ASN A 51 6.33 -19.79 7.46
C ASN A 51 6.38 -18.38 8.06
N LEU A 52 7.18 -17.49 7.49
CA LEU A 52 7.20 -16.07 7.89
C LEU A 52 5.84 -15.41 7.66
N ALA A 53 5.23 -15.61 6.49
CA ALA A 53 3.91 -15.06 6.17
C ALA A 53 2.85 -15.51 7.19
N LYS A 54 2.83 -16.79 7.56
CA LYS A 54 1.92 -17.33 8.60
C LYS A 54 2.10 -16.66 9.96
N HIS A 55 3.33 -16.39 10.38
CA HIS A 55 3.56 -15.70 11.66
C HIS A 55 3.14 -14.22 11.63
N LEU A 56 3.12 -13.61 10.45
CA LEU A 56 2.74 -12.22 10.26
C LEU A 56 1.22 -12.01 10.13
N GLU A 57 0.42 -13.06 9.92
CA GLU A 57 -1.05 -13.01 9.77
C GLU A 57 -1.78 -12.40 10.99
N GLY A 58 -1.14 -12.27 12.15
CA GLY A 58 -1.68 -11.60 13.34
C GLY A 58 -1.07 -10.23 13.67
N ILE A 59 -0.03 -9.82 12.93
CA ILE A 59 0.69 -8.55 13.15
C ILE A 59 0.33 -7.55 12.06
N VAL A 60 0.16 -8.05 10.84
CA VAL A 60 -0.10 -7.25 9.66
C VAL A 60 -1.59 -7.34 9.31
N PRO A 61 -2.30 -6.21 9.15
CA PRO A 61 -3.75 -6.19 8.93
C PRO A 61 -4.18 -6.57 7.50
N VAL A 62 -3.22 -6.92 6.63
CA VAL A 62 -3.44 -7.28 5.23
C VAL A 62 -2.85 -8.66 4.94
N PRO A 63 -3.42 -9.40 3.97
CA PRO A 63 -2.89 -10.71 3.61
C PRO A 63 -1.49 -10.59 3.00
N ILE A 64 -0.65 -11.58 3.31
CA ILE A 64 0.71 -11.70 2.79
C ILE A 64 0.77 -12.90 1.85
N VAL A 65 1.19 -12.67 0.62
CA VAL A 65 1.24 -13.70 -0.44
C VAL A 65 2.69 -13.93 -0.85
N VAL A 66 3.11 -15.19 -0.97
CA VAL A 66 4.44 -15.55 -1.49
C VAL A 66 4.35 -15.84 -2.98
N GLU A 67 5.10 -15.10 -3.79
CA GLU A 67 5.18 -15.27 -5.24
C GLU A 67 6.60 -15.69 -5.63
N ASN A 68 6.73 -16.88 -6.24
CA ASN A 68 7.99 -17.35 -6.78
C ASN A 68 8.15 -16.80 -8.20
N ARG A 69 9.12 -15.90 -8.40
CA ARG A 69 9.49 -15.38 -9.72
C ARG A 69 10.82 -15.99 -10.14
N SER A 70 10.75 -17.01 -10.99
CA SER A 70 11.95 -17.61 -11.60
C SER A 70 12.54 -16.67 -12.65
N GLY A 71 13.85 -16.43 -12.58
CA GLY A 71 14.58 -15.60 -13.53
C GLY A 71 15.77 -14.89 -12.89
N GLY A 72 16.97 -15.18 -13.42
CA GLY A 72 18.27 -14.55 -13.15
C GLY A 72 18.77 -14.67 -11.71
N ALA A 73 19.92 -15.31 -11.49
CA ALA A 73 20.56 -15.52 -10.19
C ALA A 73 20.56 -14.27 -9.26
N SER A 74 19.50 -14.08 -8.47
CA SER A 74 19.24 -12.89 -7.65
C SER A 74 19.14 -11.54 -8.40
N VAL A 75 19.03 -11.55 -9.73
CA VAL A 75 18.87 -10.34 -10.54
C VAL A 75 17.66 -10.53 -11.43
N ARG A 76 16.63 -9.73 -11.16
CA ARG A 76 15.44 -9.64 -11.99
C ARG A 76 15.86 -9.30 -13.42
N ALA A 77 15.74 -10.24 -14.36
CA ALA A 77 15.82 -9.92 -15.77
C ALA A 77 14.60 -9.03 -16.09
N VAL A 78 14.86 -7.74 -16.29
CA VAL A 78 13.93 -6.78 -16.89
C VAL A 78 14.12 -6.86 -18.40
#